data_AF-A0A921H4Q2-F1
#
_entry.id   AF-A0A921H4Q2-F1
#
_cell.length_a   1.000
_cell.length_b   1.000
_cell.length_c   1.000
_cell.angle_alpha   90.00
_cell.angle_beta   90.00
_cell.angle_gamma   90.00
#
_symmetry.space_group_name_H-M   'P 1'
#
loop_
_entity.id
_entity.type
_entity.pdbx_description
1 polymer ?
#
loop_
_entity_poly.entity_id
_entity_poly.type
_entity_poly.pdbx_seq_one_letter_code
_entity_poly.pdbx_strand_id
1 'polypeptide(L)'
;MFKSKGMYLIPRIVGVGTYALLLIIVYYLIPRTKRWSIPLNIYTIALALMGFFYVPMGGSDLTRIYPVVHLYAEYVLNEQESWTAIMASGTPVTALYYHVVGNLGDDRWLPFINAFLTFGLCFTLLKSIYERKIISKKDIALVLLFFMSRGLLMMTIANIRTMLSMAIIALCIYKELVEYKSFIKYFPLLIIAALIHTAGMAAVMIFIVYYVLKGRKGRNRLFSSVGVIVLAIVAYAYGRVYIQVAIEKGADYLSYSQASIGYFYIWEFVLSLIVLFITLYILSVYYLKINRVSGLDVHKKEKEDYRAFMGFMLFLTLIVLVAILIEFNIGLRLSWLIAILDMPLLLMIFISQRCPDTFKHKLRRLIKIVSFGLLFIACTRGDLCSLKFI
;
A
#
# COMPACT_ATOMS: atom_id res chain seq x y z
N MET A 1 14.65 32.13 16.86
CA MET A 1 14.04 30.80 16.61
C MET A 1 12.50 30.82 16.41
N PHE A 2 11.84 31.97 16.21
CA PHE A 2 10.36 32.05 16.03
C PHE A 2 9.90 32.54 14.63
N LYS A 3 10.81 32.87 13.70
CA LYS A 3 10.46 33.45 12.39
C LYS A 3 10.01 32.45 11.30
N SER A 4 10.08 31.13 11.56
CA SER A 4 9.86 30.10 10.51
C SER A 4 8.44 29.50 10.46
N LYS A 5 7.62 29.65 11.50
CA LYS A 5 6.30 28.98 11.56
C LYS A 5 5.23 29.65 10.67
N GLY A 6 5.35 30.96 10.38
CA GLY A 6 4.43 31.68 9.49
C GLY A 6 4.74 31.54 8.00
N MET A 7 5.99 31.22 7.65
CA MET A 7 6.51 31.28 6.27
C MET A 7 5.99 30.16 5.35
N TYR A 8 5.37 29.12 5.91
CA TYR A 8 4.87 27.96 5.15
C TYR A 8 3.36 27.71 5.28
N LEU A 9 2.60 28.64 5.88
CA LEU A 9 1.16 28.46 6.07
C LEU A 9 0.41 28.48 4.73
N ILE A 10 0.69 29.46 3.87
CA ILE A 10 0.05 29.60 2.56
C ILE A 10 0.40 28.42 1.64
N PRO A 11 1.68 28.06 1.43
CA PRO A 11 2.06 26.86 0.66
C PRO A 11 1.38 25.57 1.13
N ARG A 12 1.18 25.44 2.44
CA ARG A 12 0.51 24.28 3.04
C ARG A 12 -0.99 24.26 2.77
N ILE A 13 -1.67 25.39 2.95
CA ILE A 13 -3.10 25.51 2.64
C ILE A 13 -3.34 25.24 1.15
N VAL A 14 -2.48 25.76 0.27
CA VAL A 14 -2.55 25.50 -1.17
C VAL A 14 -2.32 24.02 -1.46
N GLY A 15 -1.30 23.39 -0.88
CA GLY A 15 -0.99 21.98 -1.10
C GLY A 15 -2.14 21.05 -0.67
N VAL A 16 -2.55 21.16 0.58
CA VAL A 16 -3.64 20.37 1.18
C VAL A 16 -4.97 20.65 0.48
N GLY A 17 -5.27 21.91 0.21
CA GLY A 17 -6.49 22.32 -0.50
C GLY A 17 -6.56 21.75 -1.91
N THR A 18 -5.44 21.80 -2.65
CA THR A 18 -5.33 21.21 -3.99
C THR A 18 -5.57 19.71 -3.95
N TYR A 19 -4.96 19.00 -2.99
CA TYR A 19 -5.19 17.57 -2.81
C TYR A 19 -6.67 17.23 -2.60
N ALA A 20 -7.30 17.89 -1.62
CA ALA A 20 -8.69 17.63 -1.25
C ALA A 20 -9.64 17.98 -2.39
N LEU A 21 -9.42 19.11 -3.07
CA LEU A 21 -10.21 19.55 -4.22
C LEU A 21 -10.11 18.53 -5.36
N LEU A 22 -8.91 18.11 -5.74
CA LEU A 22 -8.71 17.11 -6.80
C LEU A 22 -9.41 15.79 -6.47
N LEU A 23 -9.30 15.32 -5.23
CA LEU A 23 -9.99 14.11 -4.79
C LEU A 23 -11.52 14.23 -4.93
N ILE A 24 -12.08 15.36 -4.50
CA ILE A 24 -13.52 15.64 -4.60
C ILE A 24 -13.96 15.70 -6.07
N ILE A 25 -13.19 16.40 -6.92
CA ILE A 25 -13.45 16.50 -8.37
C ILE A 25 -13.48 15.09 -8.98
N VAL A 26 -12.44 14.28 -8.75
CA VAL A 26 -12.34 12.93 -9.32
C VAL A 26 -13.46 12.02 -8.80
N TYR A 27 -13.79 12.09 -7.52
CA TYR A 27 -14.94 11.39 -6.92
C TYR A 27 -16.25 11.72 -7.65
N TYR A 28 -16.47 12.97 -8.04
CA TYR A 28 -17.66 13.39 -8.78
C TYR A 28 -17.60 13.11 -10.29
N LEU A 29 -16.42 13.09 -10.90
CA LEU A 29 -16.24 12.83 -12.33
C LEU A 29 -16.40 11.35 -12.68
N ILE A 30 -15.84 10.43 -11.88
CA ILE A 30 -15.87 8.98 -12.17
C ILE A 30 -17.29 8.46 -12.51
N PRO A 31 -18.35 8.78 -11.75
CA PRO A 31 -19.70 8.30 -12.06
C PRO A 31 -20.32 8.94 -13.31
N ARG A 32 -19.84 10.12 -13.73
CA ARG A 32 -20.43 10.93 -14.82
C ARG A 32 -19.72 10.74 -16.15
N THR A 33 -18.47 10.29 -16.16
CA THR A 33 -17.72 10.06 -17.40
C THR A 33 -18.10 8.71 -18.02
N LYS A 34 -18.29 8.68 -19.35
CA LYS A 34 -18.54 7.42 -20.10
C LYS A 34 -17.41 6.41 -19.88
N ARG A 35 -16.16 6.85 -20.11
CA ARG A 35 -14.92 6.12 -19.79
C ARG A 35 -14.42 6.49 -18.39
N TRP A 36 -14.83 5.72 -17.40
CA TRP A 36 -14.54 5.97 -15.98
C TRP A 36 -13.04 5.92 -15.61
N SER A 37 -12.22 5.23 -16.42
CA SER A 37 -10.77 5.12 -16.21
C SER A 37 -9.99 6.38 -16.59
N ILE A 38 -10.57 7.28 -17.38
CA ILE A 38 -9.92 8.55 -17.79
C ILE A 38 -9.70 9.46 -16.57
N PRO A 39 -10.73 9.77 -15.74
CA PRO A 39 -10.52 10.54 -14.52
C PRO A 39 -9.42 9.97 -13.61
N LEU A 40 -9.30 8.64 -13.50
CA LEU A 40 -8.24 8.00 -12.71
C LEU A 40 -6.85 8.24 -13.28
N ASN A 41 -6.67 8.13 -14.61
CA ASN A 41 -5.37 8.37 -15.26
C ASN A 41 -4.94 9.83 -15.09
N ILE A 42 -5.87 10.77 -15.31
CA ILE A 42 -5.62 12.20 -15.10
C ILE A 42 -5.23 12.44 -13.64
N TYR A 43 -5.91 11.79 -12.70
CA TYR A 43 -5.61 11.92 -11.29
C TYR A 43 -4.23 11.37 -10.92
N THR A 44 -3.78 10.25 -11.50
CA THR A 44 -2.41 9.74 -11.32
C THR A 44 -1.36 10.78 -11.75
N ILE A 45 -1.56 11.42 -12.91
CA ILE A 45 -0.65 12.45 -13.41
C ILE A 45 -0.68 13.67 -12.48
N ALA A 46 -1.86 14.11 -12.04
CA ALA A 46 -1.99 15.22 -11.11
C ALA A 46 -1.26 14.95 -9.78
N LEU A 47 -1.41 13.76 -9.21
CA LEU A 47 -0.71 13.36 -7.98
C LEU A 47 0.81 13.30 -8.18
N ALA A 48 1.27 12.83 -9.35
CA ALA A 48 2.70 12.84 -9.69
C ALA A 48 3.24 14.27 -9.79
N LEU A 49 2.53 15.17 -10.48
CA LEU A 49 2.89 16.59 -10.56
C LEU A 49 2.94 17.25 -9.18
N MET A 50 2.00 16.93 -8.30
CA MET A 50 2.07 17.39 -6.90
C MET A 50 3.35 16.90 -6.19
N GLY A 51 3.81 15.67 -6.50
CA GLY A 51 5.11 15.18 -6.03
C GLY A 51 6.30 15.95 -6.60
N PHE A 52 6.26 16.36 -7.87
CA PHE A 52 7.31 17.17 -8.48
C PHE A 52 7.45 18.55 -7.84
N PHE A 53 6.32 19.20 -7.52
CA PHE A 53 6.31 20.51 -6.87
C PHE A 53 6.44 20.45 -5.34
N TYR A 54 6.53 19.25 -4.77
CA TYR A 54 6.63 19.08 -3.32
C TYR A 54 7.97 19.59 -2.79
N VAL A 55 7.91 20.43 -1.76
CA VAL A 55 9.11 20.87 -1.04
C VAL A 55 9.25 20.04 0.23
N PRO A 56 10.34 19.28 0.42
CA PRO A 56 10.56 18.54 1.65
C PRO A 56 10.74 19.47 2.86
N MET A 57 10.32 19.01 4.04
CA MET A 57 10.68 19.65 5.30
C MET A 57 12.01 19.09 5.80
N GLY A 58 12.77 19.90 6.56
CA GLY A 58 13.95 19.40 7.28
C GLY A 58 13.57 18.22 8.16
N GLY A 59 14.28 17.11 8.02
CA GLY A 59 13.98 15.84 8.70
C GLY A 59 13.03 14.89 7.96
N SER A 60 12.48 15.28 6.80
CA SER A 60 11.76 14.33 5.93
C SER A 60 12.71 13.28 5.35
N ASP A 61 12.18 12.08 5.04
CA ASP A 61 13.01 10.99 4.51
C ASP A 61 13.71 11.39 3.20
N LEU A 62 13.05 12.20 2.35
CA LEU A 62 13.64 12.74 1.12
C LEU A 62 14.95 13.50 1.36
N THR A 63 15.06 14.30 2.43
CA THR A 63 16.30 15.04 2.71
C THR A 63 17.49 14.14 2.99
N ARG A 64 17.25 12.91 3.47
CA ARG A 64 18.29 11.89 3.65
C ARG A 64 18.50 11.06 2.40
N ILE A 65 17.48 10.93 1.55
CA ILE A 65 17.53 10.11 0.34
C ILE A 65 18.23 10.86 -0.80
N TYR A 66 18.08 12.17 -0.96
CA TYR A 66 18.70 12.88 -2.08
C TYR A 66 20.22 12.69 -2.17
N PRO A 67 21.02 12.84 -1.09
CA PRO A 67 22.46 12.56 -1.16
C PRO A 67 22.76 11.11 -1.58
N VAL A 68 21.92 10.16 -1.16
CA VAL A 68 22.06 8.75 -1.53
C VAL A 68 21.73 8.54 -3.01
N VAL A 69 20.73 9.23 -3.54
CA VAL A 69 20.38 9.19 -4.97
C VAL A 69 21.52 9.74 -5.82
N HIS A 70 22.09 10.88 -5.43
CA HIS A 70 23.25 11.47 -6.11
C HIS A 70 24.44 10.51 -6.11
N LEU A 71 24.73 9.86 -4.97
CA LEU A 71 25.79 8.85 -4.88
C LEU A 71 25.56 7.67 -5.85
N TYR A 72 24.35 7.12 -5.90
CA TYR A 72 24.07 6.00 -6.81
C TYR A 72 24.04 6.42 -8.28
N ALA A 73 23.80 7.70 -8.59
CA ALA A 73 23.85 8.21 -9.96
C ALA A 73 25.28 8.18 -10.54
N GLU A 74 26.30 8.34 -9.69
CA GLU A 74 27.71 8.33 -10.09
C GLU A 74 28.22 6.92 -10.49
N TYR A 75 27.52 5.85 -10.08
CA TYR A 75 27.94 4.49 -10.41
C TYR A 75 27.79 4.15 -11.88
N VAL A 76 28.81 3.51 -12.45
CA VAL A 76 28.79 2.99 -13.81
C VAL A 76 28.41 1.51 -13.79
N LEU A 77 27.21 1.15 -14.24
CA LEU A 77 26.68 -0.22 -14.10
C LEU A 77 27.50 -1.31 -14.80
N ASN A 78 28.35 -0.94 -15.76
CA ASN A 78 29.25 -1.87 -16.45
C ASN A 78 30.50 -2.21 -15.62
N GLU A 79 30.76 -1.47 -14.54
CA GLU A 79 31.91 -1.71 -13.66
C GLU A 79 31.53 -2.68 -12.54
N GLN A 80 32.40 -3.67 -12.31
CA GLN A 80 32.19 -4.70 -11.30
C GLN A 80 32.06 -4.12 -9.89
N GLU A 81 32.79 -3.06 -9.57
CA GLU A 81 32.76 -2.39 -8.26
C GLU A 81 31.40 -1.73 -8.01
N SER A 82 30.91 -0.96 -8.98
CA SER A 82 29.58 -0.34 -8.97
C SER A 82 28.47 -1.39 -8.78
N TRP A 83 28.55 -2.50 -9.52
CA TRP A 83 27.59 -3.59 -9.37
C TRP A 83 27.66 -4.27 -8.00
N THR A 84 28.87 -4.49 -7.50
CA THR A 84 29.10 -5.09 -6.17
C THR A 84 28.56 -4.21 -5.05
N ALA A 85 28.76 -2.88 -5.13
CA ALA A 85 28.24 -1.92 -4.16
C ALA A 85 26.70 -1.92 -4.13
N ILE A 86 26.06 -1.93 -5.31
CA ILE A 86 24.60 -2.00 -5.43
C ILE A 86 24.06 -3.30 -4.81
N MET A 87 24.67 -4.44 -5.14
CA MET A 87 24.23 -5.75 -4.65
C MET A 87 24.53 -5.95 -3.16
N ALA A 88 25.55 -5.29 -2.62
CA ALA A 88 25.83 -5.28 -1.19
C ALA A 88 24.84 -4.41 -0.39
N SER A 89 24.10 -3.52 -1.05
CA SER A 89 23.06 -2.75 -0.37
C SER A 89 21.96 -3.69 0.12
N GLY A 90 21.47 -3.51 1.35
CA GLY A 90 20.39 -4.33 1.91
C GLY A 90 19.07 -4.26 1.11
N THR A 91 18.96 -3.34 0.15
CA THR A 91 17.81 -3.12 -0.73
C THR A 91 18.29 -2.79 -2.16
N PRO A 92 18.81 -3.78 -2.92
CA PRO A 92 19.52 -3.54 -4.18
C PRO A 92 18.63 -2.99 -5.29
N VAL A 93 17.34 -3.34 -5.30
CA VAL A 93 16.39 -2.79 -6.28
C VAL A 93 16.16 -1.29 -6.05
N THR A 94 16.23 -0.83 -4.80
CA THR A 94 16.20 0.61 -4.51
C THR A 94 17.45 1.32 -4.97
N ALA A 95 18.63 0.73 -4.77
CA ALA A 95 19.88 1.31 -5.28
C ALA A 95 19.83 1.48 -6.81
N LEU A 96 19.33 0.46 -7.53
CA LEU A 96 19.10 0.56 -8.98
C LEU A 96 18.07 1.60 -9.35
N TYR A 97 16.96 1.68 -8.61
CA TYR A 97 15.94 2.71 -8.82
C TYR A 97 16.52 4.12 -8.63
N TYR A 98 17.35 4.32 -7.62
CA TYR A 98 18.03 5.59 -7.37
C TYR A 98 19.05 5.93 -8.44
N HIS A 99 19.82 4.97 -8.94
CA HIS A 99 20.71 5.17 -10.07
C HIS A 99 19.94 5.68 -11.31
N VAL A 100 18.85 5.01 -11.69
CA VAL A 100 18.05 5.39 -12.87
C VAL A 100 17.44 6.78 -12.73
N VAL A 101 16.87 7.10 -11.56
CA VAL A 101 16.23 8.40 -11.34
C VAL A 101 17.25 9.52 -11.15
N GLY A 102 18.37 9.25 -10.47
CA GLY A 102 19.43 10.23 -10.23
C GLY A 102 20.07 10.72 -11.53
N ASN A 103 20.16 9.85 -12.54
CA ASN A 103 20.62 10.21 -13.89
C ASN A 103 19.71 11.21 -14.65
N LEU A 104 18.53 11.55 -14.11
CA LEU A 104 17.69 12.62 -14.66
C LEU A 104 18.14 14.03 -14.23
N GLY A 105 19.05 14.13 -13.26
CA GLY A 105 19.69 15.40 -12.86
C GLY A 105 18.83 16.37 -12.04
N ASP A 106 17.61 15.99 -11.64
CA ASP A 106 16.72 16.82 -10.82
C ASP A 106 16.01 15.99 -9.74
N ASP A 107 16.23 16.36 -8.48
CA ASP A 107 15.68 15.72 -7.28
C ASP A 107 14.14 15.63 -7.26
N ARG A 108 13.46 16.50 -7.99
CA ARG A 108 11.99 16.51 -8.11
C ARG A 108 11.45 15.32 -8.90
N TRP A 109 12.27 14.67 -9.73
CA TRP A 109 11.84 13.48 -10.48
C TRP A 109 11.56 12.30 -9.57
N LEU A 110 12.26 12.19 -8.44
CA LEU A 110 12.08 11.08 -7.51
C LEU A 110 10.67 10.97 -6.93
N PRO A 111 10.12 12.00 -6.25
CA PRO A 111 8.74 11.96 -5.78
C PRO A 111 7.72 11.88 -6.93
N PHE A 112 8.00 12.50 -8.09
CA PHE A 112 7.12 12.43 -9.27
C PHE A 112 6.98 10.99 -9.80
N ILE A 113 8.10 10.34 -10.12
CA ILE A 113 8.13 8.99 -10.67
C ILE A 113 7.55 8.01 -9.65
N ASN A 114 7.91 8.15 -8.38
CA ASN A 114 7.39 7.26 -7.35
C ASN A 114 5.87 7.36 -7.19
N ALA A 115 5.32 8.57 -7.20
CA ALA A 115 3.87 8.78 -7.18
C ALA A 115 3.17 8.23 -8.42
N PHE A 116 3.74 8.45 -9.61
CA PHE A 116 3.21 7.92 -10.86
C PHE A 116 3.14 6.39 -10.84
N LEU A 117 4.23 5.72 -10.47
CA LEU A 117 4.29 4.26 -10.40
C LEU A 117 3.35 3.70 -9.33
N THR A 118 3.40 4.25 -8.12
CA THR A 118 2.62 3.76 -6.97
C THR A 118 1.12 3.89 -7.22
N PHE A 119 0.64 5.08 -7.59
CA PHE A 119 -0.79 5.28 -7.86
C PHE A 119 -1.22 4.62 -9.17
N GLY A 120 -0.33 4.54 -10.16
CA GLY A 120 -0.55 3.76 -11.37
C GLY A 120 -0.85 2.29 -11.08
N LEU A 121 -0.07 1.66 -10.18
CA LEU A 121 -0.29 0.29 -9.72
C LEU A 121 -1.60 0.16 -8.93
N CYS A 122 -1.86 1.07 -7.98
CA CYS A 122 -3.08 1.07 -7.17
C CYS A 122 -4.35 1.22 -8.03
N PHE A 123 -4.33 2.09 -9.04
CA PHE A 123 -5.49 2.31 -9.91
C PHE A 123 -5.61 1.24 -11.00
N THR A 124 -4.51 0.59 -11.38
CA THR A 124 -4.56 -0.62 -12.22
C THR A 124 -5.24 -1.78 -11.50
N LEU A 125 -5.04 -1.89 -10.19
CA LEU A 125 -5.77 -2.82 -9.35
C LEU A 125 -7.29 -2.52 -9.37
N LEU A 126 -7.70 -1.25 -9.19
CA LEU A 126 -9.12 -0.85 -9.32
C LEU A 126 -9.72 -1.17 -10.69
N LYS A 127 -8.98 -0.92 -11.78
CA LYS A 127 -9.39 -1.27 -13.17
C LYS A 127 -9.60 -2.76 -13.33
N SER A 128 -8.66 -3.56 -12.84
CA SER A 128 -8.75 -5.02 -12.91
C SER A 128 -9.98 -5.58 -12.18
N ILE A 129 -10.42 -4.93 -11.08
CA ILE A 129 -11.62 -5.33 -10.34
C ILE A 129 -12.89 -4.97 -11.12
N TYR A 130 -12.96 -3.75 -11.65
CA TYR A 130 -14.11 -3.26 -12.41
C TYR A 130 -14.36 -4.08 -13.69
N GLU A 131 -13.31 -4.43 -14.44
CA GLU A 131 -13.45 -5.19 -15.69
C GLU A 131 -14.03 -6.60 -15.48
N ARG A 132 -13.82 -7.20 -14.31
CA ARG A 132 -14.27 -8.57 -14.03
C ARG A 132 -15.66 -8.64 -13.39
N LYS A 133 -16.17 -7.53 -12.84
CA LYS A 133 -17.35 -7.54 -11.97
C LYS A 133 -18.32 -6.45 -12.41
N ILE A 134 -19.63 -6.71 -12.27
CA ILE A 134 -20.68 -5.74 -12.55
C ILE A 134 -20.71 -4.70 -11.41
N ILE A 135 -19.71 -3.83 -11.38
CA ILE A 135 -19.52 -2.82 -10.34
C ILE A 135 -20.07 -1.49 -10.82
N SER A 136 -20.79 -0.80 -9.94
CA SER A 136 -21.22 0.57 -10.21
C SER A 136 -20.05 1.54 -10.19
N LYS A 137 -20.00 2.48 -11.14
CA LYS A 137 -19.02 3.58 -11.13
C LYS A 137 -19.07 4.39 -9.82
N LYS A 138 -20.24 4.47 -9.18
CA LYS A 138 -20.39 5.12 -7.86
C LYS A 138 -19.63 4.39 -6.75
N ASP A 139 -19.58 3.06 -6.81
CA ASP A 139 -18.85 2.24 -5.84
C ASP A 139 -17.34 2.36 -6.03
N ILE A 140 -16.87 2.43 -7.28
CA ILE A 140 -15.45 2.75 -7.59
C ILE A 140 -15.07 4.11 -7.03
N ALA A 141 -15.88 5.14 -7.29
CA ALA A 141 -15.61 6.49 -6.79
C ALA A 141 -15.56 6.52 -5.26
N LEU A 142 -16.49 5.84 -4.59
CA LEU A 142 -16.53 5.76 -3.12
C LEU A 142 -15.31 5.04 -2.54
N VAL A 143 -14.87 3.94 -3.16
CA VAL A 143 -13.70 3.19 -2.71
C VAL A 143 -12.41 3.98 -2.93
N LEU A 144 -12.30 4.68 -4.07
CA LEU A 144 -11.20 5.61 -4.31
C LEU A 144 -11.18 6.72 -3.24
N LEU A 145 -12.35 7.30 -2.93
CA LEU A 145 -12.47 8.31 -1.89
C LEU A 145 -11.96 7.78 -0.55
N PHE A 146 -12.36 6.58 -0.13
CA PHE A 146 -11.86 5.95 1.10
C PHE A 146 -10.35 5.74 1.09
N PHE A 147 -9.81 5.16 0.02
CA PHE A 147 -8.38 4.91 -0.14
C PHE A 147 -7.56 6.21 -0.04
N MET A 148 -7.95 7.25 -0.77
CA MET A 148 -7.20 8.51 -0.82
C MET A 148 -7.44 9.38 0.41
N SER A 149 -8.57 9.27 1.10
CA SER A 149 -8.86 10.08 2.29
C SER A 149 -7.92 9.81 3.45
N ARG A 150 -7.20 8.68 3.44
CA ARG A 150 -6.15 8.38 4.40
C ARG A 150 -4.94 9.32 4.33
N GLY A 151 -4.77 10.06 3.23
CA GLY A 151 -3.63 10.97 3.08
C GLY A 151 -2.36 10.32 2.54
N LEU A 152 -2.51 9.23 1.80
CA LEU A 152 -1.41 8.42 1.28
C LEU A 152 -0.46 9.17 0.34
N LEU A 153 -0.84 10.32 -0.23
CA LEU A 153 0.04 11.11 -1.09
C LEU A 153 1.36 11.44 -0.39
N MET A 154 1.30 11.89 0.87
CA MET A 154 2.52 12.25 1.61
C MET A 154 3.41 11.02 1.82
N MET A 155 2.82 9.87 2.15
CA MET A 155 3.57 8.61 2.29
C MET A 155 4.18 8.17 0.96
N THR A 156 3.48 8.40 -0.16
CA THR A 156 3.97 8.05 -1.48
C THR A 156 5.13 8.95 -1.91
N ILE A 157 5.07 10.27 -1.68
CA ILE A 157 6.11 11.19 -2.17
C ILE A 157 7.30 11.29 -1.21
N ALA A 158 7.08 11.10 0.09
CA ALA A 158 8.14 11.23 1.09
C ALA A 158 8.69 9.88 1.56
N ASN A 159 7.87 8.83 1.70
CA ASN A 159 8.30 7.48 2.07
C ASN A 159 8.30 6.56 0.85
N ILE A 160 9.10 6.96 -0.14
CA ILE A 160 9.00 6.46 -1.52
C ILE A 160 9.13 4.94 -1.63
N ARG A 161 10.09 4.34 -0.90
CA ARG A 161 10.44 2.91 -0.99
C ARG A 161 9.32 2.02 -0.48
N THR A 162 8.77 2.35 0.70
CA THR A 162 7.77 1.49 1.35
C THR A 162 6.48 1.46 0.53
N MET A 163 5.97 2.62 0.12
CA MET A 163 4.67 2.68 -0.54
C MET A 163 4.68 2.02 -1.93
N LEU A 164 5.76 2.18 -2.69
CA LEU A 164 5.94 1.49 -3.97
C LEU A 164 5.97 -0.03 -3.78
N SER A 165 6.74 -0.51 -2.80
CA SER A 165 6.81 -1.93 -2.47
C SER A 165 5.43 -2.50 -2.08
N MET A 166 4.68 -1.80 -1.20
CA MET A 166 3.34 -2.23 -0.79
C MET A 166 2.36 -2.27 -1.97
N ALA A 167 2.44 -1.32 -2.91
CA ALA A 167 1.59 -1.33 -4.11
C ALA A 167 1.85 -2.51 -5.04
N ILE A 168 3.11 -2.88 -5.25
CA ILE A 168 3.48 -4.08 -6.03
C ILE A 168 2.97 -5.35 -5.34
N ILE A 169 3.18 -5.46 -4.03
CA ILE A 169 2.73 -6.61 -3.22
C ILE A 169 1.20 -6.74 -3.26
N ALA A 170 0.47 -5.64 -3.09
CA ALA A 170 -0.98 -5.63 -3.15
C ALA A 170 -1.51 -6.13 -4.52
N LEU A 171 -0.88 -5.70 -5.61
CA LEU A 171 -1.21 -6.18 -6.95
C LEU A 171 -0.98 -7.69 -7.08
N CYS A 172 0.16 -8.21 -6.59
CA CYS A 172 0.47 -9.64 -6.63
C CYS A 172 -0.52 -10.47 -5.82
N ILE A 173 -0.85 -10.02 -4.59
CA ILE A 173 -1.84 -10.66 -3.72
C ILE A 173 -3.20 -10.73 -4.43
N TYR A 174 -3.63 -9.62 -5.04
CA TYR A 174 -4.89 -9.57 -5.77
C TYR A 174 -4.88 -10.53 -6.97
N LYS A 175 -3.83 -10.51 -7.80
CA LYS A 175 -3.73 -11.38 -8.99
C LYS A 175 -3.69 -12.88 -8.62
N GLU A 176 -3.04 -13.25 -7.53
CA GLU A 176 -2.98 -14.65 -7.08
C GLU A 176 -4.27 -15.08 -6.37
N LEU A 177 -4.71 -14.34 -5.35
CA LEU A 177 -5.81 -14.78 -4.46
C LEU A 177 -7.21 -14.51 -5.03
N VAL A 178 -7.35 -13.58 -5.97
CA VAL A 178 -8.65 -13.18 -6.53
C VAL A 178 -8.77 -13.53 -8.00
N GLU A 179 -7.72 -13.31 -8.79
CA GLU A 179 -7.73 -13.67 -10.22
C GLU A 179 -7.28 -15.10 -10.50
N TYR A 180 -6.82 -15.83 -9.49
CA TYR A 180 -6.31 -17.21 -9.63
C TYR A 180 -5.25 -17.34 -10.71
N LYS A 181 -4.46 -16.28 -10.93
CA LYS A 181 -3.31 -16.36 -11.83
C LYS A 181 -2.26 -17.31 -11.25
N SER A 182 -1.25 -17.63 -12.04
CA SER A 182 -0.16 -18.49 -11.58
C SER A 182 0.79 -17.71 -10.68
N PHE A 183 1.07 -18.26 -9.50
CA PHE A 183 2.02 -17.68 -8.55
C PHE A 183 3.38 -17.43 -9.19
N ILE A 184 3.84 -18.37 -10.04
CA ILE A 184 5.14 -18.30 -10.73
C ILE A 184 5.25 -17.03 -11.59
N LYS A 185 4.15 -16.57 -12.20
CA LYS A 185 4.15 -15.36 -13.04
C LYS A 185 4.37 -14.08 -12.22
N TYR A 186 3.89 -14.06 -10.98
CA TYR A 186 3.95 -12.88 -10.10
C TYR A 186 5.06 -12.99 -9.05
N PHE A 187 5.71 -14.14 -8.94
CA PHE A 187 6.83 -14.35 -8.02
C PHE A 187 8.02 -13.41 -8.26
N PRO A 188 8.46 -13.14 -9.51
CA PRO A 188 9.52 -12.14 -9.75
C PRO A 188 9.16 -10.74 -9.24
N LEU A 189 7.90 -10.33 -9.38
CA LEU A 189 7.42 -9.05 -8.87
C LEU A 189 7.43 -9.00 -7.32
N LEU A 190 7.15 -10.12 -6.65
CA LEU A 190 7.29 -10.22 -5.19
C LEU A 190 8.75 -10.11 -4.74
N ILE A 191 9.70 -10.71 -5.48
CA ILE A 191 11.13 -10.55 -5.21
C ILE A 191 11.54 -9.10 -5.38
N ILE A 192 11.17 -8.47 -6.49
CA ILE A 192 11.43 -7.04 -6.74
C ILE A 192 10.90 -6.20 -5.57
N ALA A 193 9.65 -6.42 -5.16
CA ALA A 193 9.06 -5.68 -4.05
C ALA A 193 9.78 -5.89 -2.71
N ALA A 194 10.22 -7.11 -2.41
CA ALA A 194 10.97 -7.42 -1.20
C ALA A 194 12.35 -6.73 -1.16
N LEU A 195 12.99 -6.57 -2.33
CA LEU A 195 14.30 -5.95 -2.46
C LEU A 195 14.27 -4.41 -2.56
N ILE A 196 13.09 -3.80 -2.65
CA ILE A 196 12.91 -2.33 -2.57
C ILE A 196 12.99 -1.85 -1.11
N HIS A 197 12.41 -2.58 -0.16
CA HIS A 197 12.37 -2.11 1.22
C HIS A 197 12.21 -3.27 2.21
N THR A 198 12.83 -3.14 3.39
CA THR A 198 12.73 -4.16 4.46
C THR A 198 11.29 -4.39 4.92
N ALA A 199 10.46 -3.33 4.98
CA ALA A 199 9.02 -3.48 5.24
C ALA A 199 8.29 -4.24 4.12
N GLY A 200 8.75 -4.08 2.86
CA GLY A 200 8.29 -4.87 1.72
C GLY A 200 8.62 -6.34 1.88
N MET A 201 9.85 -6.65 2.28
CA MET A 201 10.28 -8.01 2.60
C MET A 201 9.41 -8.64 3.69
N ALA A 202 9.11 -7.92 4.77
CA ALA A 202 8.22 -8.38 5.83
C ALA A 202 6.81 -8.70 5.29
N ALA A 203 6.24 -7.82 4.47
CA ALA A 203 4.94 -8.05 3.85
C ALA A 203 4.92 -9.27 2.91
N VAL A 204 5.99 -9.47 2.12
CA VAL A 204 6.14 -10.66 1.27
C VAL A 204 6.25 -11.93 2.12
N MET A 205 7.03 -11.92 3.20
CA MET A 205 7.12 -13.05 4.12
C MET A 205 5.77 -13.40 4.74
N ILE A 206 5.00 -12.41 5.21
CA ILE A 206 3.64 -12.62 5.74
C ILE A 206 2.74 -13.27 4.68
N PHE A 207 2.79 -12.79 3.43
CA PHE A 207 2.00 -13.35 2.35
C PHE A 207 2.40 -14.79 2.01
N ILE A 208 3.70 -15.10 1.94
CA ILE A 208 4.21 -16.46 1.70
C ILE A 208 3.76 -17.37 2.85
N VAL A 209 3.97 -16.99 4.11
CA VAL A 209 3.54 -17.79 5.28
C VAL A 209 2.05 -18.11 5.19
N TYR A 210 1.20 -17.14 4.88
CA TYR A 210 -0.22 -17.38 4.70
C TYR A 210 -0.52 -18.36 3.55
N TYR A 211 0.12 -18.16 2.41
CA TYR A 211 -0.06 -19.00 1.22
C TYR A 211 0.27 -20.47 1.53
N VAL A 212 1.34 -20.69 2.29
CA VAL A 212 1.81 -22.01 2.74
C VAL A 212 0.84 -22.64 3.74
N LEU A 213 0.48 -21.91 4.80
CA LEU A 213 -0.36 -22.43 5.87
C LEU A 213 -1.75 -22.84 5.37
N LYS A 214 -2.32 -22.06 4.45
CA LYS A 214 -3.67 -22.32 3.97
C LYS A 214 -3.72 -23.36 2.85
N GLY A 215 -2.71 -23.38 1.97
CA GLY A 215 -2.64 -24.24 0.79
C GLY A 215 -3.81 -24.04 -0.19
N ARG A 216 -3.68 -24.52 -1.44
CA ARG A 216 -4.86 -24.75 -2.30
C ARG A 216 -5.54 -26.04 -1.82
N LYS A 217 -6.84 -25.97 -1.49
CA LYS A 217 -7.63 -27.18 -1.17
C LYS A 217 -7.65 -28.09 -2.41
N GLY A 218 -7.19 -29.33 -2.24
CA GLY A 218 -7.25 -30.37 -3.26
C GLY A 218 -6.01 -30.44 -4.17
N ARG A 219 -5.26 -31.53 -4.01
CA ARG A 219 -4.22 -32.08 -4.92
C ARG A 219 -2.79 -31.52 -4.94
N ASN A 220 -2.46 -30.39 -4.28
CA ASN A 220 -1.07 -29.85 -4.33
C ASN A 220 -0.42 -29.57 -2.96
N ARG A 221 -0.85 -30.19 -1.86
CA ARG A 221 -0.22 -29.95 -0.53
C ARG A 221 1.26 -30.38 -0.51
N LEU A 222 1.59 -31.49 -1.16
CA LEU A 222 2.97 -31.98 -1.34
C LEU A 222 3.80 -31.06 -2.25
N PHE A 223 3.26 -30.62 -3.39
CA PHE A 223 3.93 -29.65 -4.27
C PHE A 223 4.12 -28.27 -3.62
N SER A 224 3.19 -27.84 -2.75
CA SER A 224 3.40 -26.62 -1.95
C SER A 224 4.47 -26.84 -0.87
N SER A 225 4.53 -28.00 -0.23
CA SER A 225 5.57 -28.30 0.77
C SER A 225 6.97 -28.38 0.16
N VAL A 226 7.12 -29.05 -1.00
CA VAL A 226 8.40 -29.10 -1.73
C VAL A 226 8.79 -27.71 -2.25
N GLY A 227 7.84 -26.96 -2.83
CA GLY A 227 8.08 -25.59 -3.25
C GLY A 227 8.51 -24.65 -2.12
N VAL A 228 7.99 -24.86 -0.91
CA VAL A 228 8.39 -24.10 0.29
C VAL A 228 9.79 -24.45 0.75
N ILE A 229 10.16 -25.73 0.73
CA ILE A 229 11.52 -26.16 1.07
C ILE A 229 12.51 -25.57 0.06
N VAL A 230 12.20 -25.65 -1.24
CA VAL A 230 13.03 -25.04 -2.29
C VAL A 230 13.12 -23.53 -2.10
N LEU A 231 12.02 -22.85 -1.81
CA LEU A 231 12.01 -21.41 -1.59
C LEU A 231 12.76 -21.00 -0.32
N ALA A 232 12.68 -21.80 0.75
CA ALA A 232 13.47 -21.60 1.96
C ALA A 232 14.96 -21.82 1.72
N ILE A 233 15.34 -22.85 0.94
CA ILE A 233 16.73 -23.10 0.55
C ILE A 233 17.27 -21.96 -0.31
N VAL A 234 16.51 -21.49 -1.31
CA VAL A 234 16.91 -20.37 -2.17
C VAL A 234 17.01 -19.07 -1.37
N ALA A 235 16.05 -18.81 -0.48
CA ALA A 235 16.08 -17.66 0.41
C ALA A 235 17.26 -17.73 1.40
N TYR A 236 17.64 -18.91 1.86
CA TYR A 236 18.81 -19.07 2.73
C TYR A 236 20.12 -18.92 1.94
N ALA A 237 20.24 -19.54 0.77
CA ALA A 237 21.45 -19.53 -0.05
C ALA A 237 21.76 -18.13 -0.60
N TYR A 238 20.74 -17.42 -1.10
CA TYR A 238 20.91 -16.14 -1.80
C TYR A 238 20.33 -14.94 -1.04
N GLY A 239 19.38 -15.18 -0.14
CA GLY A 239 18.61 -14.14 0.54
C GLY A 239 19.04 -13.83 1.97
N ARG A 240 19.92 -14.64 2.59
CA ARG A 240 20.22 -14.57 4.03
C ARG A 240 20.68 -13.20 4.50
N VAL A 241 21.53 -12.53 3.73
CA VAL A 241 22.08 -11.21 4.07
C VAL A 241 20.95 -10.18 4.14
N TYR A 242 20.07 -10.16 3.14
CA TYR A 242 18.95 -9.23 3.10
C TYR A 242 17.92 -9.50 4.21
N ILE A 243 17.64 -10.78 4.49
CA ILE A 243 16.75 -11.19 5.59
C ILE A 243 17.33 -10.74 6.94
N GLN A 244 18.63 -10.94 7.14
CA GLN A 244 19.31 -10.52 8.37
C GLN A 244 19.22 -9.00 8.56
N VAL A 245 19.50 -8.20 7.52
CA VAL A 245 19.35 -6.74 7.56
C VAL A 245 17.91 -6.32 7.90
N ALA A 246 16.91 -7.03 7.37
CA ALA A 246 15.51 -6.76 7.70
C ALA A 246 15.17 -7.09 9.17
N ILE A 247 15.70 -8.20 9.70
CA ILE A 247 15.53 -8.60 11.11
C ILE A 247 16.21 -7.60 12.03
N GLU A 248 17.46 -7.22 11.74
CA GLU A 248 18.21 -6.22 12.50
C GLU A 248 17.46 -4.88 12.54
N LYS A 249 16.90 -4.43 11.41
CA LYS A 249 16.05 -3.23 11.43
C LYS A 249 14.75 -3.40 12.21
N GLY A 250 14.13 -4.57 12.19
CA GLY A 250 12.99 -4.86 13.07
C GLY A 250 13.37 -4.78 14.55
N ALA A 251 14.52 -5.35 14.91
CA ALA A 251 15.04 -5.34 16.28
C ALA A 251 15.40 -3.93 16.75
N ASP A 252 16.01 -3.11 15.89
CA ASP A 252 16.27 -1.69 16.16
C ASP A 252 14.97 -0.93 16.47
N TYR A 253 13.92 -1.10 15.65
CA TYR A 253 12.65 -0.43 15.90
C TYR A 253 12.05 -0.85 17.24
N LEU A 254 12.12 -2.14 17.57
CA LEU A 254 11.61 -2.67 18.83
C LEU A 254 12.38 -2.13 20.03
N SER A 255 13.71 -2.10 19.96
CA SER A 255 14.56 -1.59 21.05
C SER A 255 14.34 -0.08 21.27
N TYR A 256 14.23 0.71 20.20
CA TYR A 256 13.90 2.13 20.31
C TYR A 256 12.49 2.38 20.87
N SER A 257 11.52 1.52 20.54
CA SER A 257 10.16 1.59 21.09
C SER A 257 10.17 1.31 22.59
N GLN A 258 10.83 0.23 23.02
CA GLN A 258 10.96 -0.14 24.44
C GLN A 258 11.69 0.93 25.25
N ALA A 259 12.69 1.59 24.67
CA ALA A 259 13.41 2.69 25.29
C ALA A 259 12.65 4.03 25.27
N SER A 260 11.46 4.10 24.64
CA SER A 260 10.70 5.35 24.44
C SER A 260 11.46 6.45 23.66
N ILE A 261 12.39 6.05 22.79
CA ILE A 261 13.22 6.95 21.97
C ILE A 261 12.66 7.07 20.53
N GLY A 262 11.77 6.16 20.13
CA GLY A 262 11.18 6.12 18.79
C GLY A 262 10.23 7.27 18.46
N TYR A 263 10.08 7.57 17.17
CA TYR A 263 9.08 8.51 16.67
C TYR A 263 7.67 7.90 16.74
N PHE A 264 6.74 8.61 17.38
CA PHE A 264 5.33 8.23 17.45
C PHE A 264 4.44 9.36 16.91
N TYR A 265 3.72 9.08 15.82
CA TYR A 265 2.80 10.03 15.20
C TYR A 265 1.36 9.69 15.59
N ILE A 266 0.85 10.34 16.64
CA ILE A 266 -0.49 10.06 17.21
C ILE A 266 -1.61 10.10 16.16
N TRP A 267 -1.57 11.02 15.20
CA TRP A 267 -2.62 11.15 14.19
C TRP A 267 -2.57 10.04 13.15
N GLU A 268 -1.38 9.62 12.75
CA GLU A 268 -1.20 8.45 11.87
C GLU A 268 -1.59 7.14 12.57
N PHE A 269 -1.35 7.05 13.88
CA PHE A 269 -1.86 5.96 14.70
C PHE A 269 -3.39 5.92 14.70
N VAL A 270 -4.05 7.06 14.95
CA VAL A 270 -5.51 7.19 14.94
C VAL A 270 -6.10 6.84 13.55
N LEU A 271 -5.54 7.40 12.48
CA LEU A 271 -5.96 7.12 11.10
C LEU A 271 -5.83 5.62 10.79
N SER A 272 -4.72 5.01 11.20
CA SER A 272 -4.47 3.58 10.98
C SER A 272 -5.45 2.70 11.77
N LEU A 273 -5.73 3.04 13.03
CA LEU A 273 -6.74 2.34 13.83
C LEU A 273 -8.14 2.41 13.23
N ILE A 274 -8.56 3.59 12.74
CA ILE A 274 -9.87 3.74 12.08
C ILE A 274 -9.99 2.78 10.88
N VAL A 275 -8.95 2.74 10.04
CA VAL A 275 -8.91 1.83 8.87
C VAL A 275 -8.97 0.38 9.33
N LEU A 276 -8.11 -0.03 10.28
CA LEU A 276 -8.08 -1.40 10.79
C LEU A 276 -9.43 -1.84 11.37
N PHE A 277 -10.08 -0.99 12.17
CA PHE A 277 -11.39 -1.32 12.75
C PHE A 277 -12.49 -1.45 11.69
N ILE A 278 -12.44 -0.64 10.63
CA ILE A 278 -13.38 -0.76 9.51
C ILE A 278 -13.14 -2.05 8.74
N THR A 279 -11.89 -2.38 8.43
CA THR A 279 -11.51 -3.65 7.79
C THR A 279 -11.99 -4.82 8.65
N LEU A 280 -11.75 -4.81 9.96
CA LEU A 280 -12.23 -5.84 10.88
C LEU A 280 -13.76 -5.91 10.95
N TYR A 281 -14.46 -4.78 10.96
CA TYR A 281 -15.91 -4.75 10.93
C TYR A 281 -16.46 -5.41 9.65
N ILE A 282 -15.90 -5.06 8.49
CA ILE A 282 -16.28 -5.64 7.19
C ILE A 282 -16.04 -7.15 7.17
N LEU A 283 -14.86 -7.60 7.63
CA LEU A 283 -14.49 -9.01 7.69
C LEU A 283 -15.37 -9.77 8.70
N SER A 284 -15.69 -9.17 9.84
CA SER A 284 -16.56 -9.76 10.85
C SER A 284 -17.97 -9.97 10.29
N VAL A 285 -18.51 -8.99 9.57
CA VAL A 285 -19.78 -9.15 8.86
C VAL A 285 -19.70 -10.28 7.83
N TYR A 286 -18.60 -10.36 7.07
CA TYR A 286 -18.40 -11.45 6.12
C TYR A 286 -18.38 -12.82 6.80
N TYR A 287 -17.62 -13.01 7.87
CA TYR A 287 -17.54 -14.30 8.54
C TYR A 287 -18.80 -14.66 9.33
N LEU A 288 -19.47 -13.71 9.98
CA LEU A 288 -20.61 -13.98 10.85
C LEU A 288 -21.94 -14.06 10.08
N LYS A 289 -22.15 -13.18 9.09
CA LYS A 289 -23.44 -13.10 8.37
C LYS A 289 -23.36 -13.79 7.01
N ILE A 290 -22.32 -13.54 6.23
CA ILE A 290 -22.22 -14.02 4.85
C ILE A 290 -21.84 -15.50 4.81
N ASN A 291 -20.90 -15.94 5.65
CA ASN A 291 -20.38 -17.31 5.61
C ASN A 291 -21.34 -18.37 6.22
N ARG A 292 -22.29 -17.95 7.05
CA ARG A 292 -23.31 -18.81 7.71
C ARG A 292 -24.53 -19.12 6.83
N VAL A 293 -24.80 -18.33 5.79
CA VAL A 293 -25.88 -18.64 4.83
C VAL A 293 -25.43 -19.81 3.95
N SER A 294 -25.86 -21.01 4.31
CA SER A 294 -25.69 -22.25 3.55
C SER A 294 -27.03 -22.67 2.95
N GLY A 295 -27.12 -22.78 1.63
CA GLY A 295 -28.34 -23.32 1.02
C GLY A 295 -28.49 -23.20 -0.50
N LEU A 296 -27.69 -22.37 -1.18
CA LEU A 296 -27.81 -22.12 -2.63
C LEU A 296 -26.45 -22.29 -3.33
N ASP A 297 -26.42 -23.03 -4.45
CA ASP A 297 -25.19 -23.37 -5.18
C ASP A 297 -24.43 -22.14 -5.71
N VAL A 298 -25.14 -21.10 -6.15
CA VAL A 298 -24.55 -19.82 -6.57
C VAL A 298 -23.72 -19.20 -5.44
N HIS A 299 -24.24 -19.27 -4.22
CA HIS A 299 -23.54 -18.79 -3.04
C HIS A 299 -22.30 -19.65 -2.77
N LYS A 300 -22.36 -20.98 -2.93
CA LYS A 300 -21.23 -21.89 -2.66
C LYS A 300 -20.00 -21.55 -3.50
N LYS A 301 -20.19 -21.24 -4.80
CA LYS A 301 -19.12 -20.79 -5.71
C LYS A 301 -18.51 -19.45 -5.29
N GLU A 302 -19.33 -18.46 -4.93
CA GLU A 302 -18.86 -17.16 -4.44
C GLU A 302 -18.03 -17.27 -3.15
N LYS A 303 -18.39 -18.19 -2.26
CA LYS A 303 -17.64 -18.47 -1.03
C LYS A 303 -16.27 -19.08 -1.35
N GLU A 304 -16.18 -19.97 -2.32
CA GLU A 304 -14.90 -20.54 -2.74
C GLU A 304 -14.01 -19.50 -3.43
N ASP A 305 -14.61 -18.62 -4.23
CA ASP A 305 -13.93 -17.55 -4.98
C ASP A 305 -13.25 -16.50 -4.07
N TYR A 306 -13.84 -16.16 -2.92
CA TYR A 306 -13.33 -15.07 -2.07
C TYR A 306 -12.70 -15.52 -0.76
N ARG A 307 -12.89 -16.78 -0.35
CA ARG A 307 -12.43 -17.26 0.97
C ARG A 307 -10.92 -17.16 1.14
N ALA A 308 -10.13 -17.32 0.07
CA ALA A 308 -8.68 -17.20 0.12
C ALA A 308 -8.27 -15.75 0.42
N PHE A 309 -8.81 -14.78 -0.31
CA PHE A 309 -8.55 -13.37 -0.10
C PHE A 309 -9.07 -12.85 1.25
N MET A 310 -10.32 -13.17 1.61
CA MET A 310 -10.92 -12.74 2.89
C MET A 310 -10.16 -13.28 4.11
N GLY A 311 -9.68 -14.52 4.02
CA GLY A 311 -8.85 -15.08 5.08
C GLY A 311 -7.47 -14.42 5.18
N PHE A 312 -6.92 -13.97 4.06
CA PHE A 312 -5.64 -13.27 4.06
C PHE A 312 -5.81 -11.89 4.68
N MET A 313 -6.86 -11.17 4.29
CA MET A 313 -7.20 -9.89 4.88
C MET A 313 -7.40 -9.99 6.39
N LEU A 314 -8.11 -11.02 6.88
CA LEU A 314 -8.26 -11.22 8.33
C LEU A 314 -6.92 -11.51 9.01
N PHE A 315 -6.12 -12.42 8.44
CA PHE A 315 -4.80 -12.77 8.97
C PHE A 315 -3.88 -11.54 9.05
N LEU A 316 -3.78 -10.79 7.95
CA LEU A 316 -2.98 -9.57 7.86
C LEU A 316 -3.48 -8.50 8.84
N THR A 317 -4.79 -8.26 8.91
CA THR A 317 -5.36 -7.21 9.77
C THR A 317 -5.10 -7.49 11.25
N LEU A 318 -5.20 -8.76 11.68
CA LEU A 318 -4.89 -9.15 13.06
C LEU A 318 -3.40 -8.98 13.37
N ILE A 319 -2.50 -9.41 12.46
CA ILE A 319 -1.05 -9.19 12.61
C ILE A 319 -0.75 -7.70 12.74
N VAL A 320 -1.33 -6.86 11.88
CA VAL A 320 -1.08 -5.41 11.88
C VAL A 320 -1.64 -4.74 13.13
N LEU A 321 -2.81 -5.17 13.62
CA LEU A 321 -3.38 -4.66 14.88
C LEU A 321 -2.47 -4.98 16.07
N VAL A 322 -1.88 -6.17 16.13
CA VAL A 322 -0.91 -6.51 17.18
C VAL A 322 0.39 -5.72 16.98
N ALA A 323 0.90 -5.68 15.74
CA ALA A 323 2.16 -5.01 15.42
C ALA A 323 2.11 -3.52 15.76
N ILE A 324 1.03 -2.80 15.43
CA ILE A 324 0.93 -1.36 15.69
C ILE A 324 0.88 -1.02 17.19
N LEU A 325 0.46 -1.95 18.04
CA LEU A 325 0.44 -1.79 19.49
C LEU A 325 1.81 -2.09 20.13
N ILE A 326 2.60 -2.97 19.52
CA ILE A 326 3.96 -3.32 19.98
C ILE A 326 4.99 -2.32 19.45
N GLU A 327 4.97 -2.08 18.14
CA GLU A 327 5.88 -1.17 17.46
C GLU A 327 5.12 -0.43 16.35
N PHE A 328 4.94 0.87 16.60
CA PHE A 328 4.12 1.74 15.77
C PHE A 328 4.59 1.80 14.31
N ASN A 329 5.89 1.88 14.02
CA ASN A 329 6.40 2.11 12.68
C ASN A 329 6.20 0.89 11.76
N ILE A 330 6.36 -0.32 12.28
CA ILE A 330 6.09 -1.58 11.58
C ILE A 330 4.60 -1.70 11.31
N GLY A 331 3.77 -1.48 12.33
CA GLY A 331 2.31 -1.52 12.19
C GLY A 331 1.79 -0.49 11.18
N LEU A 332 2.29 0.74 11.24
CA LEU A 332 1.94 1.82 10.32
C LEU A 332 2.25 1.42 8.86
N ARG A 333 3.46 0.96 8.57
CA ARG A 333 3.85 0.59 7.20
C ARG A 333 3.02 -0.57 6.65
N LEU A 334 2.78 -1.59 7.45
CA LEU A 334 1.95 -2.73 7.03
C LEU A 334 0.47 -2.35 6.89
N SER A 335 -0.02 -1.38 7.65
CA SER A 335 -1.38 -0.90 7.50
C SER A 335 -1.60 -0.19 6.15
N TRP A 336 -0.57 0.35 5.49
CA TRP A 336 -0.71 0.88 4.11
C TRP A 336 -1.05 -0.21 3.11
N LEU A 337 -0.49 -1.42 3.27
CA LEU A 337 -0.87 -2.57 2.46
C LEU A 337 -2.36 -2.90 2.65
N ILE A 338 -2.86 -2.85 3.89
CA ILE A 338 -4.28 -3.05 4.18
C ILE A 338 -5.13 -2.00 3.46
N ALA A 339 -4.77 -0.72 3.50
CA ALA A 339 -5.54 0.31 2.80
C ALA A 339 -5.60 0.10 1.27
N ILE A 340 -4.53 -0.40 0.64
CA ILE A 340 -4.56 -0.74 -0.80
C ILE A 340 -5.49 -1.95 -1.03
N LEU A 341 -5.42 -2.97 -0.18
CA LEU A 341 -6.22 -4.19 -0.27
C LEU A 341 -7.68 -4.01 0.20
N ASP A 342 -7.99 -2.94 0.92
CA ASP A 342 -9.36 -2.57 1.27
C ASP A 342 -10.16 -2.19 0.02
N MET A 343 -9.50 -1.72 -1.04
CA MET A 343 -10.16 -1.43 -2.31
C MET A 343 -10.86 -2.66 -2.90
N PRO A 344 -10.18 -3.79 -3.14
CA PRO A 344 -10.84 -5.03 -3.55
C PRO A 344 -11.80 -5.56 -2.50
N LEU A 345 -11.45 -5.49 -1.20
CA LEU A 345 -12.32 -5.97 -0.12
C LEU A 345 -13.70 -5.30 -0.14
N LEU A 346 -13.74 -3.96 -0.19
CA LEU A 346 -14.98 -3.18 -0.21
C LEU A 346 -15.80 -3.48 -1.46
N LEU A 347 -15.16 -3.51 -2.64
CA LEU A 347 -15.85 -3.78 -3.89
C LEU A 347 -16.45 -5.19 -3.90
N MET A 348 -15.75 -6.19 -3.37
CA MET A 348 -16.29 -7.56 -3.23
C MET A 348 -17.55 -7.60 -2.35
N ILE A 349 -17.58 -6.83 -1.26
CA ILE A 349 -18.74 -6.78 -0.36
C ILE A 349 -19.92 -6.05 -1.02
N PHE A 350 -19.66 -5.00 -1.79
CA PHE A 350 -20.71 -4.26 -2.51
C PHE A 350 -21.37 -5.07 -3.62
N ILE A 351 -20.64 -5.96 -4.29
CA ILE A 351 -21.19 -6.84 -5.33
C ILE A 351 -21.77 -8.15 -4.77
N SER A 352 -21.44 -8.52 -3.53
CA SER A 352 -21.80 -9.82 -2.99
C SER A 352 -23.32 -10.00 -2.96
N GLN A 353 -23.81 -11.09 -3.54
CA GLN A 353 -25.25 -11.42 -3.53
C GLN A 353 -25.72 -11.85 -2.15
N ARG A 354 -24.79 -12.36 -1.32
CA ARG A 354 -25.03 -12.76 0.07
C ARG A 354 -25.27 -11.59 1.02
N CYS A 355 -24.88 -10.37 0.63
CA CYS A 355 -25.08 -9.17 1.43
C CYS A 355 -26.47 -8.57 1.16
N PRO A 356 -27.32 -8.38 2.18
CA PRO A 356 -28.57 -7.64 2.02
C PRO A 356 -28.30 -6.22 1.50
N ASP A 357 -29.13 -5.73 0.59
CA ASP A 357 -28.94 -4.40 0.01
C ASP A 357 -29.06 -3.27 1.05
N THR A 358 -29.88 -3.48 2.08
CA THR A 358 -29.97 -2.59 3.25
C THR A 358 -28.62 -2.47 3.97
N PHE A 359 -27.89 -3.56 4.11
CA PHE A 359 -26.54 -3.56 4.68
C PHE A 359 -25.55 -2.85 3.77
N LYS A 360 -25.55 -3.16 2.47
CA LYS A 360 -24.66 -2.49 1.50
C LYS A 360 -24.90 -0.98 1.47
N HIS A 361 -26.16 -0.54 1.54
CA HIS A 361 -26.48 0.89 1.58
C HIS A 361 -25.97 1.56 2.87
N LYS A 362 -26.18 0.93 4.04
CA LYS A 362 -25.62 1.41 5.32
C LYS A 362 -24.09 1.46 5.28
N LEU A 363 -23.44 0.43 4.73
CA LEU A 363 -21.98 0.37 4.59
C LEU A 363 -21.46 1.48 3.65
N ARG A 364 -22.07 1.69 2.48
CA ARG A 364 -21.69 2.79 1.58
C ARG A 364 -21.75 4.15 2.29
N ARG A 365 -22.80 4.39 3.08
CA ARG A 365 -22.95 5.61 3.87
C ARG A 365 -21.88 5.72 4.95
N LEU A 366 -21.61 4.64 5.68
CA LEU A 366 -20.54 4.59 6.69
C LEU A 366 -19.18 4.92 6.07
N ILE A 367 -18.82 4.24 4.99
CA ILE A 367 -17.55 4.46 4.28
C ILE A 367 -17.46 5.91 3.82
N LYS A 368 -18.52 6.48 3.24
CA LYS A 368 -18.54 7.88 2.83
C LYS A 368 -18.25 8.83 4.00
N ILE A 369 -18.95 8.66 5.12
CA ILE A 369 -18.77 9.50 6.32
C ILE A 369 -17.35 9.37 6.86
N VAL A 370 -16.86 8.13 7.00
CA VAL A 370 -15.50 7.89 7.47
C VAL A 370 -14.49 8.52 6.52
N SER A 371 -14.64 8.40 5.21
CA SER A 371 -13.70 9.00 4.26
C SER A 371 -13.58 10.51 4.47
N PHE A 372 -14.69 11.22 4.63
CA PHE A 372 -14.63 12.66 4.93
C PHE A 372 -13.98 12.95 6.30
N GLY A 373 -14.23 12.11 7.31
CA GLY A 373 -13.56 12.21 8.60
C GLY A 373 -12.05 11.98 8.53
N LEU A 374 -11.60 10.93 7.82
CA LEU A 374 -10.20 10.62 7.56
C LEU A 374 -9.53 11.77 6.80
N LEU A 375 -10.16 12.27 5.74
CA LEU A 375 -9.63 13.37 4.95
C LEU A 375 -9.49 14.63 5.81
N PHE A 376 -10.49 14.94 6.63
CA PHE A 376 -10.42 16.08 7.54
C PHE A 376 -9.26 15.96 8.53
N ILE A 377 -9.09 14.80 9.17
CA ILE A 377 -7.98 14.55 10.09
C ILE A 377 -6.65 14.64 9.35
N ALA A 378 -6.52 13.99 8.19
CA ALA A 378 -5.30 13.99 7.39
C ALA A 378 -4.91 15.42 6.99
N CYS A 379 -5.87 16.24 6.54
CA CYS A 379 -5.67 17.63 6.13
C CYS A 379 -5.38 18.60 7.28
N THR A 380 -5.81 18.30 8.51
CA THR A 380 -5.66 19.22 9.67
C THR A 380 -4.55 18.82 10.64
N ARG A 381 -4.30 17.53 10.80
CA ARG A 381 -3.37 16.97 11.79
C ARG A 381 -2.53 15.78 11.34
N GLY A 382 -2.89 15.09 10.25
CA GLY A 382 -2.13 13.98 9.69
C GLY A 382 -1.04 14.42 8.70
N ASP A 383 -0.42 13.45 8.02
CA ASP A 383 0.77 13.68 7.20
C ASP A 383 0.53 14.62 6.01
N LEU A 384 -0.69 14.70 5.46
CA LEU A 384 -1.01 15.67 4.41
C LEU A 384 -0.75 17.12 4.86
N CYS A 385 -0.82 17.43 6.14
CA CYS A 385 -0.50 18.76 6.65
C CYS A 385 0.94 19.20 6.37
N SER A 386 1.83 18.29 6.03
CA SER A 386 3.21 18.61 5.66
C SER A 386 3.37 18.90 4.16
N LEU A 387 2.33 18.68 3.35
CA LEU A 387 2.31 18.94 1.92
C LEU A 387 2.39 20.45 1.66
N LYS A 388 3.46 20.88 1.00
CA LYS A 388 3.70 22.27 0.61
C LYS A 388 4.27 22.31 -0.79
N PHE A 389 3.88 23.31 -1.56
CA PHE A 389 4.41 23.60 -2.89
C PHE A 389 5.28 24.85 -2.89
N ILE A 390 6.12 25.01 -3.91
CA ILE A 390 6.88 26.24 -4.16
C ILE A 390 5.92 27.37 -4.52
#